data_AF-A0AAD9NJQ2-F1
#
_entry.id   AF-A0AAD9NJQ2-F1
#
_cell.length_a   1.000
_cell.length_b   1.000
_cell.length_c   1.000
_cell.angle_alpha   90.00
_cell.angle_beta   90.00
_cell.angle_gamma   90.00
#
_symmetry.space_group_name_H-M   'P 1'
#
loop_
_entity.id
_entity.type
_entity.pdbx_description
1 polymer ?
#
loop_
_entity_poly.entity_id
_entity_poly.type
_entity_poly.pdbx_seq_one_letter_code
_entity_poly.pdbx_strand_id
1 'polypeptide(L)'
;MLSIAACPANCESCYLDVDGTTTKCLLSGCQQGYTRKSDGTCAACPVGCAECKEDNDKIVCEDNKCLSTHIQVAASKSECVACYSGCKECSLDSSSHQLMCSDGKCQSKYTQLSSSSDKSCTPCPANCLECSVTDTGSICNDRKCDPGYAQNPTEKTCLGKYN
;
A
#
# COMPACT_ATOMS: atom_id res chain seq x y z
N MET A 1 -45.04 11.85 -10.36
CA MET A 1 -43.82 12.12 -9.57
C MET A 1 -42.66 11.56 -10.36
N LEU A 2 -41.72 12.38 -10.83
CA LEU A 2 -40.51 11.85 -11.46
C LEU A 2 -39.68 11.19 -10.35
N SER A 3 -39.60 9.85 -10.39
CA SER A 3 -38.68 9.11 -9.53
C SER A 3 -37.27 9.41 -10.00
N ILE A 4 -36.48 10.10 -9.19
CA ILE A 4 -35.05 10.28 -9.46
C ILE A 4 -34.41 8.91 -9.27
N ALA A 5 -34.07 8.24 -10.37
CA ALA A 5 -33.35 6.98 -10.32
C ALA A 5 -31.99 7.22 -9.65
N ALA A 6 -31.69 6.45 -8.60
CA ALA A 6 -30.43 6.54 -7.88
C ALA A 6 -29.30 5.94 -8.74
N CYS A 7 -28.09 6.51 -8.63
CA CYS A 7 -26.94 5.94 -9.31
C CYS A 7 -26.63 4.52 -8.80
N PRO A 8 -26.02 3.66 -9.64
CA PRO A 8 -25.55 2.35 -9.22
C PRO A 8 -24.54 2.46 -8.06
N ALA A 9 -24.37 1.36 -7.32
CA ALA A 9 -23.37 1.32 -6.25
C ALA A 9 -21.97 1.70 -6.75
N ASN A 10 -21.22 2.42 -5.92
CA ASN A 10 -19.86 2.90 -6.19
C ASN A 10 -19.73 3.85 -7.39
N CYS A 11 -20.84 4.44 -7.83
CA CYS A 11 -20.89 5.45 -8.86
C CYS A 11 -21.24 6.83 -8.27
N GLU A 12 -20.31 7.78 -8.34
CA GLU A 12 -20.47 9.17 -7.93
C GLU A 12 -21.30 9.99 -8.93
N SER A 13 -21.31 9.60 -10.21
CA SER A 13 -22.05 10.32 -11.25
C SER A 13 -22.57 9.38 -12.34
N CYS A 14 -23.87 9.39 -12.57
CA CYS A 14 -24.56 8.52 -13.52
C CYS A 14 -25.45 9.30 -14.50
N TYR A 15 -25.87 8.62 -15.56
CA TYR A 15 -26.86 9.08 -16.52
C TYR A 15 -27.97 8.04 -16.69
N LEU A 16 -29.16 8.48 -17.11
CA LEU A 16 -30.26 7.60 -17.45
C LEU A 16 -30.02 6.99 -18.84
N ASP A 17 -30.06 5.67 -18.94
CA ASP A 17 -29.84 4.94 -20.19
C ASP A 17 -31.03 5.12 -21.16
N VAL A 18 -30.88 4.64 -22.39
CA VAL A 18 -31.87 4.77 -23.46
C VAL A 18 -33.24 4.15 -23.14
N ASP A 19 -33.30 3.23 -22.17
CA ASP A 19 -34.55 2.62 -21.70
C ASP A 19 -35.37 3.52 -20.77
N GLY A 20 -34.79 4.64 -20.31
CA GLY A 20 -35.43 5.58 -19.40
C GLY A 20 -35.65 5.05 -17.97
N THR A 21 -35.11 3.89 -17.63
CA THR A 21 -35.34 3.21 -16.34
C THR A 21 -34.06 2.76 -15.64
N THR A 22 -32.99 2.49 -16.40
CA THR A 22 -31.70 2.05 -15.89
C THR A 22 -30.74 3.23 -15.84
N THR A 23 -30.02 3.41 -14.73
CA THR A 23 -28.92 4.37 -14.64
C THR A 23 -27.59 3.69 -14.88
N LYS A 24 -26.74 4.29 -15.71
CA LYS A 24 -25.37 3.83 -15.95
C LYS A 24 -24.37 4.86 -15.45
N CYS A 25 -23.23 4.40 -14.98
CA CYS A 25 -22.17 5.28 -14.52
C CYS A 25 -21.50 6.02 -15.68
N LEU A 26 -21.12 7.28 -15.45
CA LEU A 26 -20.29 8.05 -16.39
C LEU A 26 -18.89 7.45 -16.47
N LEU A 27 -18.16 7.74 -17.55
CA LEU A 27 -16.85 7.15 -17.83
C LEU A 27 -15.84 7.32 -16.68
N SER A 28 -15.86 8.49 -16.03
CA SER A 28 -15.04 8.82 -14.86
C SER A 28 -15.88 8.94 -13.58
N GLY A 29 -17.06 8.31 -13.57
CA GLY A 29 -18.04 8.47 -12.50
C GLY A 29 -17.89 7.46 -11.37
N CYS A 30 -16.98 6.49 -11.45
CA CYS A 30 -16.78 5.52 -10.38
C CYS A 30 -15.94 6.12 -9.23
N GLN A 31 -16.25 5.70 -8.01
CA GLN A 31 -15.50 6.09 -6.81
C GLN A 31 -14.03 5.63 -6.90
N GLN A 32 -13.15 6.26 -6.11
CA GLN A 32 -11.75 5.85 -6.00
C GLN A 32 -11.63 4.35 -5.64
N GLY A 33 -10.77 3.63 -6.35
CA GLY A 33 -10.61 2.17 -6.20
C GLY A 33 -11.65 1.34 -6.95
N TYR A 34 -12.45 1.96 -7.82
CA TYR A 34 -13.38 1.30 -8.73
C TYR A 34 -13.15 1.75 -10.17
N THR A 35 -13.49 0.88 -11.13
CA THR A 35 -13.47 1.19 -12.56
C THR A 35 -14.80 0.87 -13.22
N ARG A 36 -15.11 1.56 -14.31
CA ARG A 36 -16.35 1.38 -15.05
C ARG A 36 -16.24 0.18 -15.99
N LYS A 37 -17.22 -0.71 -15.90
CA LYS A 37 -17.43 -1.82 -16.83
C LYS A 37 -18.18 -1.40 -18.10
N SER A 38 -18.10 -2.24 -19.11
CA SER A 38 -18.80 -2.12 -20.39
C SER A 38 -20.33 -2.04 -20.23
N ASP A 39 -20.88 -2.73 -19.23
CA ASP A 39 -22.31 -2.68 -18.87
C ASP A 39 -22.73 -1.35 -18.20
N GLY A 40 -21.77 -0.47 -17.89
CA GLY A 40 -22.02 0.82 -17.24
C GLY A 40 -22.08 0.76 -15.72
N THR A 41 -21.77 -0.38 -15.10
CA THR A 41 -21.62 -0.50 -13.64
C THR A 41 -20.16 -0.23 -13.22
N CYS A 42 -19.94 -0.05 -11.92
CA CYS A 42 -18.60 0.09 -11.34
C CYS A 42 -18.18 -1.22 -10.67
N ALA A 43 -16.96 -1.66 -10.91
CA ALA A 43 -16.35 -2.82 -10.28
C ALA A 43 -15.10 -2.42 -9.50
N ALA A 44 -14.87 -3.07 -8.36
CA ALA A 44 -13.72 -2.79 -7.52
C ALA A 44 -12.43 -3.19 -8.21
N CYS A 45 -11.38 -2.38 -8.02
CA CYS A 45 -10.04 -2.73 -8.45
C CYS A 45 -9.49 -3.94 -7.66
N PRO A 46 -8.59 -4.74 -8.26
CA PRO A 46 -7.88 -5.79 -7.55
C PRO A 46 -7.16 -5.25 -6.31
N VAL A 47 -6.94 -6.11 -5.33
CA VAL A 47 -6.21 -5.75 -4.10
C VAL A 47 -4.85 -5.16 -4.46
N GLY A 48 -4.49 -4.06 -3.79
CA GLY A 48 -3.21 -3.39 -4.03
C GLY A 48 -3.18 -2.46 -5.23
N CYS A 49 -4.27 -2.35 -5.99
CA CYS A 49 -4.36 -1.51 -7.17
C CYS A 49 -5.02 -0.16 -6.87
N ALA A 50 -4.38 0.94 -7.27
CA ALA A 50 -4.90 2.29 -7.14
C ALA A 50 -5.86 2.66 -8.28
N GLU A 51 -5.52 2.25 -9.51
CA GLU A 51 -6.33 2.47 -10.72
C GLU A 51 -6.35 1.21 -11.57
N CYS A 52 -7.54 0.80 -12.01
CA CYS A 52 -7.74 -0.42 -12.78
C CYS A 52 -8.62 -0.16 -14.00
N LYS A 53 -8.61 -1.10 -14.94
CA LYS A 53 -9.44 -1.09 -16.15
C LYS A 53 -10.10 -2.43 -16.38
N GLU A 54 -11.17 -2.43 -17.16
CA GLU A 54 -11.73 -3.66 -17.71
C GLU A 54 -10.91 -4.10 -18.94
N ASP A 55 -10.47 -5.35 -18.95
CA ASP A 55 -9.77 -6.02 -20.04
C ASP A 55 -10.37 -7.42 -20.22
N ASN A 56 -11.00 -7.66 -21.37
CA ASN A 56 -11.69 -8.93 -21.68
C ASN A 56 -12.65 -9.40 -20.56
N ASP A 57 -13.56 -8.51 -20.14
CA ASP A 57 -14.53 -8.71 -19.04
C ASP A 57 -13.92 -8.98 -17.65
N LYS A 58 -12.60 -8.76 -17.49
CA LYS A 58 -11.91 -8.85 -16.20
C LYS A 58 -11.42 -7.48 -15.76
N ILE A 59 -11.47 -7.21 -14.46
CA ILE A 59 -10.85 -6.00 -13.92
C ILE A 59 -9.38 -6.29 -13.65
N VAL A 60 -8.49 -5.57 -14.33
CA VAL A 60 -7.04 -5.70 -14.21
C VAL A 60 -6.45 -4.38 -13.72
N CYS A 61 -5.36 -4.46 -12.95
CA CYS A 61 -4.68 -3.24 -12.56
C CYS A 61 -4.04 -2.55 -13.78
N GLU A 62 -4.09 -1.22 -13.83
CA GLU A 62 -3.37 -0.47 -14.85
C GLU A 62 -1.86 -0.48 -14.60
N ASP A 63 -1.10 -0.30 -15.68
CA ASP A 63 0.37 -0.35 -15.65
C ASP A 63 0.94 0.72 -14.71
N ASN A 64 1.75 0.28 -13.75
CA ASN A 64 2.35 1.09 -12.70
C ASN A 64 1.35 1.84 -11.82
N LYS A 65 0.10 1.35 -11.71
CA LYS A 65 -0.95 1.93 -10.86
C LYS A 65 -1.22 1.13 -9.60
N CYS A 66 -0.19 0.53 -9.02
CA CYS A 66 -0.28 -0.08 -7.69
C CYS A 66 -0.28 0.99 -6.58
N LEU A 67 -0.87 0.68 -5.44
CA LEU A 67 -0.71 1.44 -4.21
C LEU A 67 0.77 1.46 -3.80
N SER A 68 1.22 2.48 -3.05
CA SER A 68 2.65 2.62 -2.68
C SER A 68 3.21 1.43 -1.90
N THR A 69 2.36 0.68 -1.21
CA THR A 69 2.72 -0.54 -0.47
C THR A 69 2.67 -1.81 -1.31
N HIS A 70 2.52 -1.69 -2.63
CA HIS A 70 2.48 -2.79 -3.58
C HIS A 70 3.30 -2.43 -4.83
N ILE A 71 3.72 -3.45 -5.59
CA ILE A 71 4.38 -3.28 -6.88
C ILE A 71 3.78 -4.22 -7.92
N GLN A 72 3.79 -3.78 -9.17
CA GLN A 72 3.41 -4.60 -10.30
C GLN A 72 4.60 -5.49 -10.68
N VAL A 73 4.43 -6.81 -10.60
CA VAL A 73 5.49 -7.75 -10.98
C VAL A 73 5.38 -8.04 -12.47
N ALA A 74 6.50 -8.02 -13.20
CA ALA A 74 6.50 -8.14 -14.66
C ALA A 74 5.85 -9.43 -15.19
N ALA A 75 5.87 -10.50 -14.39
CA ALA A 75 5.21 -11.77 -14.71
C ALA A 75 3.68 -11.69 -14.66
N SER A 76 3.14 -10.77 -13.88
CA SER A 76 1.72 -10.62 -13.58
C SER A 76 1.31 -9.16 -13.79
N LYS A 77 1.52 -8.60 -14.98
CA LYS A 77 1.16 -7.21 -15.36
C LYS A 77 -0.30 -6.80 -15.07
N SER A 78 -1.13 -7.68 -14.53
CA SER A 78 -2.50 -7.39 -14.12
C SER A 78 -2.69 -7.33 -12.60
N GLU A 79 -1.63 -7.64 -11.82
CA GLU A 79 -1.68 -7.83 -10.38
C GLU A 79 -0.59 -7.03 -9.65
N CYS A 80 -0.97 -6.51 -8.49
CA CYS A 80 -0.09 -5.81 -7.57
C CYS A 80 0.25 -6.74 -6.40
N VAL A 81 1.53 -6.94 -6.14
CA VAL A 81 2.02 -7.77 -5.03
C VAL A 81 2.42 -6.85 -3.88
N ALA A 82 2.01 -7.20 -2.67
CA ALA A 82 2.33 -6.43 -1.47
C ALA A 82 3.84 -6.41 -1.18
N CYS A 83 4.34 -5.25 -0.75
CA CYS A 83 5.69 -5.12 -0.19
C CYS A 83 5.86 -5.99 1.06
N TYR A 84 7.12 -6.30 1.41
CA TYR A 84 7.42 -6.94 2.69
C TYR A 84 6.91 -6.12 3.88
N SER A 85 6.68 -6.82 5.00
CA SER A 85 6.27 -6.19 6.25
C SER A 85 7.26 -5.10 6.66
N GLY A 86 6.74 -3.97 7.11
CA GLY A 86 7.56 -2.82 7.48
C GLY A 86 8.09 -1.99 6.31
N CYS A 87 7.76 -2.30 5.04
CA CYS A 87 8.06 -1.44 3.90
C CYS A 87 6.91 -0.47 3.59
N LYS A 88 7.24 0.80 3.37
CA LYS A 88 6.33 1.81 2.80
C LYS A 88 6.27 1.73 1.29
N GLU A 89 7.38 1.30 0.68
CA GLU A 89 7.60 1.23 -0.75
C GLU A 89 8.63 0.13 -1.02
N CYS A 90 8.43 -0.62 -2.11
CA CYS A 90 9.32 -1.69 -2.54
C CYS A 90 9.59 -1.60 -4.03
N SER A 91 10.71 -2.19 -4.44
CA SER A 91 11.13 -2.35 -5.82
C SER A 91 11.49 -3.80 -6.10
N LEU A 92 11.64 -4.15 -7.38
CA LEU A 92 12.22 -5.43 -7.77
C LEU A 92 13.73 -5.27 -7.99
N ASP A 93 14.51 -6.21 -7.48
CA ASP A 93 15.91 -6.34 -7.85
C ASP A 93 16.02 -6.62 -9.35
N SER A 94 16.84 -5.87 -10.07
CA SER A 94 17.01 -6.04 -11.52
C SER A 94 17.71 -7.35 -11.90
N SER A 95 18.45 -7.97 -10.97
CA SER A 95 19.22 -9.19 -11.21
C SER A 95 18.46 -10.44 -10.76
N SER A 96 17.95 -10.44 -9.53
CA SER A 96 17.27 -11.59 -8.91
C SER A 96 15.75 -11.59 -9.12
N HIS A 97 15.18 -10.47 -9.56
CA HIS A 97 13.72 -10.25 -9.62
C HIS A 97 13.03 -10.46 -8.26
N GLN A 98 13.79 -10.38 -7.17
CA GLN A 98 13.24 -10.44 -5.83
C GLN A 98 12.71 -9.08 -5.42
N LEU A 99 11.62 -9.11 -4.65
CA LEU A 99 11.12 -7.92 -4.01
C LEU A 99 12.15 -7.42 -2.99
N MET A 100 12.35 -6.11 -2.93
CA MET A 100 13.23 -5.45 -1.97
C MET A 100 12.58 -4.17 -1.46
N CYS A 101 12.89 -3.74 -0.24
CA CYS A 101 12.43 -2.42 0.20
C CYS A 101 13.23 -1.33 -0.51
N SER A 102 12.54 -0.28 -0.97
CA SER A 102 13.23 0.89 -1.53
C SER A 102 14.07 1.58 -0.45
N ASP A 103 15.18 2.20 -0.85
CA ASP A 103 16.14 2.78 0.10
C ASP A 103 15.51 3.84 1.01
N GLY A 104 15.67 3.63 2.32
CA GLY A 104 15.09 4.48 3.35
C GLY A 104 13.55 4.44 3.44
N LYS A 105 12.87 3.55 2.71
CA LYS A 105 11.40 3.46 2.69
C LYS A 105 10.84 2.43 3.68
N CYS A 106 11.44 2.34 4.87
CA CYS A 106 10.82 1.60 5.97
C CYS A 106 9.67 2.38 6.62
N GLN A 107 8.72 1.64 7.16
CA GLN A 107 7.62 2.13 8.00
C GLN A 107 8.19 2.75 9.28
N SER A 108 7.40 3.60 9.94
CA SER A 108 7.78 4.13 11.25
C SER A 108 7.99 2.96 12.22
N LYS A 109 9.02 3.05 13.09
CA LYS A 109 9.48 1.94 13.96
C LYS A 109 10.08 0.74 13.22
N TYR A 110 10.53 0.93 11.98
CA TYR A 110 11.37 -0.02 11.25
C TYR A 110 12.62 0.68 10.72
N THR A 111 13.68 -0.09 10.49
CA THR A 111 14.94 0.39 9.91
C THR A 111 15.44 -0.59 8.84
N GLN A 112 16.18 -0.08 7.85
CA GLN A 112 16.60 -0.88 6.69
C GLN A 112 17.89 -1.64 7.02
N LEU A 113 17.90 -2.95 6.77
CA LEU A 113 19.09 -3.79 6.90
C LEU A 113 20.09 -3.42 5.80
N SER A 114 21.12 -2.66 6.16
CA SER A 114 22.16 -2.17 5.23
C SER A 114 23.06 -3.29 4.67
N SER A 115 23.11 -4.42 5.36
CA SER A 115 23.99 -5.55 5.08
C SER A 115 23.33 -6.71 4.33
N SER A 116 22.01 -6.67 4.10
CA SER A 116 21.33 -7.67 3.27
C SER A 116 21.22 -7.20 1.83
N SER A 117 21.61 -8.03 0.86
CA SER A 117 21.26 -7.87 -0.56
C SER A 117 19.77 -7.60 -0.77
N ASP A 118 18.95 -8.09 0.15
CA ASP A 118 17.50 -8.12 0.05
C ASP A 118 16.85 -6.80 0.52
N LYS A 119 17.64 -5.86 1.05
CA LYS A 119 17.21 -4.53 1.54
C LYS A 119 15.89 -4.59 2.30
N SER A 120 15.79 -5.46 3.29
CA SER A 120 14.56 -5.63 4.07
C SER A 120 14.48 -4.64 5.25
N CYS A 121 13.28 -4.43 5.78
CA CYS A 121 13.06 -3.62 6.97
C CYS A 121 12.94 -4.51 8.20
N THR A 122 13.71 -4.21 9.24
CA THR A 122 13.62 -4.87 10.55
C THR A 122 12.93 -3.95 11.55
N PRO A 123 12.07 -4.45 12.45
CA PRO A 123 11.44 -3.62 13.46
C PRO A 123 12.48 -3.02 14.42
N CYS A 124 12.19 -1.83 14.93
CA CYS A 124 12.93 -1.24 16.03
C CYS A 124 12.65 -2.00 17.34
N PRO A 125 13.56 -1.91 18.33
CA PRO A 125 13.30 -2.43 19.67
C PRO A 125 11.99 -1.88 20.24
N ALA A 126 11.39 -2.62 21.17
CA ALA A 126 10.16 -2.19 21.83
C ALA A 126 10.32 -0.77 22.40
N ASN A 127 9.26 0.04 22.25
CA ASN A 127 9.19 1.41 22.72
C ASN A 127 10.20 2.38 22.06
N CYS A 128 10.71 2.04 20.87
CA CYS A 128 11.62 2.89 20.10
C CYS A 128 10.93 3.45 18.84
N LEU A 129 11.02 4.77 18.66
CA LEU A 129 10.49 5.48 17.49
C LEU A 129 11.38 5.35 16.25
N GLU A 130 12.71 5.30 16.48
CA GLU A 130 13.71 5.32 15.42
C GLU A 130 14.96 4.55 15.87
N CYS A 131 15.45 3.65 15.03
CA CYS A 131 16.55 2.75 15.35
C CYS A 131 17.56 2.66 14.20
N SER A 132 18.78 2.27 14.54
CA SER A 132 19.85 1.96 13.60
C SER A 132 20.14 0.47 13.59
N VAL A 133 20.60 -0.05 12.47
CA VAL A 133 21.03 -1.44 12.35
C VAL A 133 22.47 -1.59 12.83
N THR A 134 22.73 -2.69 13.53
CA THR A 134 24.04 -3.18 13.96
C THR A 134 24.18 -4.64 13.54
N ASP A 135 25.38 -5.21 13.69
CA ASP A 135 25.66 -6.61 13.37
C ASP A 135 24.81 -7.61 14.19
N THR A 136 24.29 -7.19 15.36
CA THR A 136 23.50 -8.03 16.26
C THR A 136 21.99 -7.75 16.21
N GLY A 137 21.55 -6.79 15.39
CA GLY A 137 20.14 -6.39 15.29
C GLY A 137 19.94 -4.87 15.24
N SER A 138 18.73 -4.40 15.52
CA SER A 138 18.42 -2.97 15.60
C SER A 138 18.62 -2.43 17.02
N ILE A 139 19.20 -1.23 17.14
CA ILE A 139 19.36 -0.52 18.42
C ILE A 139 18.62 0.81 18.37
N CYS A 140 18.07 1.26 19.50
CA CYS A 140 17.35 2.52 19.53
C CYS A 140 18.29 3.72 19.45
N ASN A 141 17.96 4.67 18.57
CA ASN A 141 18.73 5.90 18.41
C ASN A 141 18.61 6.78 19.66
N ASP A 142 19.63 7.62 19.88
CA ASP A 142 19.70 8.45 21.08
C ASP A 142 18.50 9.39 21.21
N ARG A 143 17.83 9.32 22.37
CA ARG A 143 16.60 10.08 22.69
C ARG A 143 15.42 9.79 21.75
N LYS A 144 15.36 8.60 21.13
CA LYS A 144 14.27 8.18 20.24
C LYS A 144 13.34 7.13 20.88
N CYS A 145 13.21 7.14 22.20
CA CYS A 145 12.19 6.34 22.87
C CYS A 145 10.79 6.95 22.68
N ASP A 146 9.77 6.10 22.69
CA ASP A 146 8.37 6.50 22.75
C ASP A 146 8.13 7.38 24.01
N PRO A 147 7.18 8.33 23.98
CA PRO A 147 6.86 9.14 25.15
C PRO A 147 6.55 8.29 26.38
N GLY A 148 7.21 8.60 27.50
CA GLY A 148 7.06 7.85 28.76
C GLY A 148 8.15 6.80 29.00
N TYR A 149 9.02 6.54 28.03
CA TYR A 149 10.14 5.59 28.15
C TYR A 149 11.49 6.31 28.21
N ALA A 150 12.45 5.72 28.93
CA ALA A 150 13.83 6.21 29.03
C ALA A 150 14.80 5.24 28.33
N GLN A 151 15.84 5.78 27.71
CA GLN A 151 16.84 4.98 27.02
C GLN A 151 17.85 4.41 28.02
N ASN A 152 18.13 3.10 27.94
CA ASN A 152 19.30 2.51 28.56
C ASN A 152 20.54 2.92 27.75
N PRO A 153 21.49 3.69 28.32
CA PRO A 153 22.64 4.20 27.57
C PRO A 153 23.60 3.10 27.11
N THR A 154 23.62 1.95 27.80
CA THR A 154 24.50 0.83 27.51
C THR A 154 23.89 -0.12 26.48
N GLU A 155 22.65 -0.55 26.71
CA GLU A 155 21.98 -1.52 25.82
C GLU A 155 21.32 -0.86 24.61
N LYS A 156 21.17 0.47 24.63
CA LYS A 156 20.44 1.23 23.60
C LYS A 156 19.01 0.74 23.40
N THR A 157 18.37 0.30 24.48
CA THR A 157 16.96 -0.13 24.56
C THR A 157 16.12 0.93 25.27
N CYS A 158 14.79 0.90 25.11
CA CYS A 158 13.86 1.80 25.79
C CYS A 158 13.11 1.07 26.88
N LEU A 159 13.33 1.48 28.13
CA LEU A 159 12.75 0.87 29.32
C LEU A 159 11.66 1.77 29.89
N GLY A 160 10.59 1.16 30.40
CA GLY A 160 9.54 1.90 31.10
C GLY A 160 10.08 2.56 32.37
N LYS A 161 9.42 3.61 32.87
CA LYS A 161 9.72 4.12 34.19
C LYS A 161 9.50 3.00 35.22
N TYR A 162 10.54 2.66 35.98
CA TYR A 162 10.35 1.98 37.25
C TYR A 162 9.50 2.92 38.12
N ASN A 163 8.28 2.51 38.44
CA ASN A 163 7.46 3.16 39.47
C ASN A 163 8.02 2.83 40.85
#